data_AF-A0A846AM52-F1
#
_entry.id   AF-A0A846AM52-F1
#
_cell.length_a   1.000
_cell.length_b   1.000
_cell.length_c   1.000
_cell.angle_alpha   90.00
_cell.angle_beta   90.00
_cell.angle_gamma   90.00
#
_symmetry.space_group_name_H-M   'P 1'
#
loop_
_entity.id
_entity.type
_entity.pdbx_description
1 polymer ?
#
loop_
_entity_poly.entity_id
_entity_poly.type
_entity_poly.pdbx_seq_one_letter_code
_entity_poly.pdbx_strand_id
1 'polypeptide(L)'
;MLSITKKDFIKSGWQDVVNASEKKECFAYIKGFCQKAQEAEEAEDIREQTIFKILARVTLVDIRRTHRQLNEEDFAKIDLTEEHLNFLVEIAPEISDPELQARIANILWSKQRNYSMAKLAVNAYIKSAIELEYFTAIKLGIPTKWIGCYDRIERAFQLAKKINYQVEKVVEHIEKVLERYQGEDPLWLSAKLMELLQKNQLGCPKKYAALAEKAALLSESSYDWDRARNYWEIKAKWHQIEKDKEKERATLMLAADTYFKQVDKAIKNNQIFYLAASKNLQKAIEAFRNIPGTKEETVVARARAEKAHKLLLQYQEKSRKEWITNYSDSVDFTEALEKARAIVRGEKLEDALFSLALSTNFTEVSQLKKQIEQIVYDFPVFPLIKKEKINHTGKVVARQKVEATQFEELKAAMEFEMYHTSASYQSIQAQVLIDPAREQINLEHSVQLKDFFPIVSNNPFVPPKRKYLFAKGLYAGLTGDFYTSTHILIPQIENAIRYLLWKQGALPSSYEDKGIQNEYNLNKILYLPEMADIFDEDTLFDLRGLLVENSGSNLRNRMAHGLLDDEDFLSPLMSYLWWVTLRLCCLPVVIYQHEEGRRKKEQVRRKRAEELDGVSDFNQL
;
A
#
# COMPACT_ATOMS: atom_id res chain seq x y z
N MET A 1 -6.03 53.84 -8.23
CA MET A 1 -5.52 52.89 -9.24
C MET A 1 -5.92 53.43 -10.61
N LEU A 2 -5.00 53.45 -11.58
CA LEU A 2 -5.38 53.76 -12.97
C LEU A 2 -6.29 52.64 -13.46
N SER A 3 -7.50 52.97 -13.90
CA SER A 3 -8.45 52.01 -14.49
C SER A 3 -7.89 51.51 -15.82
N ILE A 4 -7.64 50.21 -15.91
CA ILE A 4 -7.26 49.53 -17.16
C ILE A 4 -8.49 49.40 -18.07
N THR A 5 -8.33 49.66 -19.36
CA THR A 5 -9.45 49.62 -20.32
C THR A 5 -9.25 48.52 -21.35
N LYS A 6 -10.35 48.11 -21.99
CA LYS A 6 -10.32 47.24 -23.18
C LYS A 6 -9.34 47.71 -24.25
N LYS A 7 -9.18 49.03 -24.45
CA LYS A 7 -8.25 49.61 -25.43
C LYS A 7 -6.79 49.37 -25.06
N ASP A 8 -6.48 49.37 -23.76
CA ASP A 8 -5.14 49.06 -23.27
C ASP A 8 -4.81 47.57 -23.51
N PHE A 9 -5.77 46.66 -23.28
CA PHE A 9 -5.62 45.23 -23.59
C PHE A 9 -5.37 44.95 -25.08
N ILE A 10 -6.12 45.60 -25.98
CA ILE A 10 -5.95 45.40 -27.43
C ILE A 10 -4.54 45.82 -27.88
N LYS A 11 -3.91 46.77 -27.18
CA LYS A 11 -2.57 47.29 -27.51
C LYS A 11 -1.42 46.55 -26.80
N SER A 12 -1.69 45.67 -25.84
CA SER A 12 -0.64 45.10 -24.98
C SER A 12 0.20 44.01 -25.65
N GLY A 13 -0.07 43.64 -26.91
CA GLY A 13 0.70 42.58 -27.60
C GLY A 13 0.58 41.19 -26.96
N TRP A 14 -0.49 40.92 -26.19
CA TRP A 14 -0.68 39.64 -25.50
C TRP A 14 -0.67 38.43 -26.46
N GLN A 15 -1.07 38.64 -27.73
CA GLN A 15 -1.05 37.61 -28.76
C GLN A 15 0.37 37.10 -29.02
N ASP A 16 1.39 37.94 -28.91
CA ASP A 16 2.78 37.56 -29.16
C ASP A 16 3.25 36.54 -28.13
N VAL A 17 2.84 36.69 -26.87
CA VAL A 17 3.10 35.73 -25.79
C VAL A 17 2.49 34.37 -26.10
N VAL A 18 1.23 34.37 -26.51
CA VAL A 18 0.48 33.14 -26.81
C VAL A 18 1.00 32.47 -28.09
N ASN A 19 1.41 33.24 -29.09
CA ASN A 19 1.97 32.74 -30.34
C ASN A 19 3.39 32.20 -30.18
N ALA A 20 4.19 32.81 -29.29
CA ALA A 20 5.53 32.34 -28.96
C ALA A 20 5.53 31.07 -28.08
N SER A 21 4.41 30.75 -27.42
CA SER A 21 4.35 29.59 -26.54
C SER A 21 4.46 28.26 -27.32
N GLU A 22 5.32 27.37 -26.83
CA GLU A 22 5.53 26.04 -27.42
C GLU A 22 4.30 25.13 -27.32
N LYS A 23 3.37 25.43 -26.41
CA LYS A 23 2.13 24.67 -26.19
C LYS A 23 0.95 25.63 -26.12
N LYS A 24 -0.15 25.27 -26.78
CA LYS A 24 -1.40 26.03 -26.75
C LYS A 24 -2.24 25.71 -25.51
N GLU A 25 -1.63 25.84 -24.35
CA GLU A 25 -2.23 25.53 -23.04
C GLU A 25 -2.03 26.70 -22.08
N CYS A 26 -3.07 27.07 -21.31
CA CYS A 26 -2.99 28.23 -20.40
C CYS A 26 -1.77 28.17 -19.47
N PHE A 27 -1.49 27.01 -18.88
CA PHE A 27 -0.36 26.86 -17.96
C PHE A 27 1.00 27.10 -18.64
N ALA A 28 1.10 26.92 -19.96
CA ALA A 28 2.31 27.24 -20.72
C ALA A 28 2.45 28.75 -21.01
N TYR A 29 1.37 29.51 -20.96
CA TYR A 29 1.38 30.96 -21.23
C TYR A 29 1.89 31.76 -20.02
N ILE A 30 1.77 31.23 -18.81
CA ILE A 30 2.08 31.96 -17.57
C ILE A 30 3.49 32.55 -17.57
N LYS A 31 4.50 31.78 -17.99
CA LYS A 31 5.89 32.23 -17.98
C LYS A 31 6.07 33.47 -18.84
N GLY A 32 5.49 33.48 -20.04
CA GLY A 32 5.56 34.61 -20.94
C GLY A 32 4.77 35.82 -20.44
N PHE A 33 3.61 35.61 -19.80
CA PHE A 33 2.86 36.70 -19.18
C PHE A 33 3.58 37.29 -17.96
N CYS A 34 4.21 36.46 -17.11
CA CYS A 34 5.05 36.95 -16.01
C CYS A 34 6.26 37.74 -16.53
N GLN A 35 6.90 37.27 -17.59
CA GLN A 35 8.02 38.00 -18.21
C GLN A 35 7.58 39.36 -18.75
N LYS A 36 6.47 39.41 -19.50
CA LYS A 36 5.92 40.69 -19.99
C LYS A 36 5.48 41.64 -18.88
N ALA A 37 4.96 41.11 -17.78
CA ALA A 37 4.66 41.91 -16.61
C ALA A 37 5.94 42.53 -16.00
N GLN A 38 7.06 41.80 -15.98
CA GLN A 38 8.34 42.31 -15.50
C GLN A 38 8.93 43.35 -16.46
N GLU A 39 8.91 43.10 -17.77
CA GLU A 39 9.36 44.06 -18.79
C GLU A 39 8.60 45.39 -18.70
N ALA A 40 7.27 45.33 -18.50
CA ALA A 40 6.43 46.52 -18.32
C ALA A 40 6.71 47.24 -16.98
N GLU A 41 7.10 46.51 -15.94
CA GLU A 41 7.53 47.08 -14.66
C GLU A 41 8.85 47.85 -14.81
N GLU A 42 9.81 47.30 -15.54
CA GLU A 42 11.10 47.94 -15.86
C GLU A 42 10.92 49.18 -16.76
N ALA A 43 9.90 49.17 -17.64
CA ALA A 43 9.53 50.30 -18.50
C ALA A 43 8.62 51.34 -17.82
N GLU A 44 8.28 51.17 -16.54
CA GLU A 44 7.33 52.00 -15.79
C GLU A 44 5.91 52.09 -16.41
N ASP A 45 5.53 51.14 -17.28
CA ASP A 45 4.16 51.02 -17.82
C ASP A 45 3.26 50.24 -16.86
N ILE A 46 2.68 50.99 -15.93
CA ILE A 46 1.78 50.45 -14.90
C ILE A 46 0.55 49.75 -15.50
N ARG A 47 0.05 50.20 -16.66
CA ARG A 47 -1.17 49.62 -17.26
C ARG A 47 -0.87 48.27 -17.88
N GLU A 48 0.20 48.21 -18.68
CA GLU A 48 0.65 46.98 -19.32
C GLU A 48 1.08 45.94 -18.28
N GLN A 49 1.82 46.37 -17.25
CA GLN A 49 2.18 45.53 -16.11
C GLN A 49 0.94 44.92 -15.44
N THR A 50 -0.10 45.73 -15.19
CA THR A 50 -1.34 45.27 -14.55
C THR A 50 -2.08 44.24 -15.42
N ILE A 51 -2.18 44.49 -16.73
CA ILE A 51 -2.81 43.56 -17.69
C ILE A 51 -2.10 42.21 -17.64
N PHE A 52 -0.78 42.20 -17.75
CA PHE A 52 -0.02 40.94 -17.77
C PHE A 52 -0.01 40.21 -16.42
N LYS A 53 -0.05 40.92 -15.29
CA LYS A 53 -0.25 40.31 -13.97
C LYS A 53 -1.61 39.61 -13.88
N ILE A 54 -2.69 40.21 -14.42
CA ILE A 54 -4.02 39.58 -14.47
C ILE A 54 -3.99 38.34 -15.37
N LEU A 55 -3.40 38.44 -16.58
CA LEU A 55 -3.31 37.31 -17.52
C LEU A 55 -2.48 36.14 -16.96
N ALA A 56 -1.37 36.43 -16.28
CA ALA A 56 -0.58 35.42 -15.58
C ALA A 56 -1.40 34.73 -14.47
N ARG A 57 -2.22 35.50 -13.74
CA ARG A 57 -3.02 34.97 -12.63
C ARG A 57 -4.16 34.06 -13.09
N VAL A 58 -4.85 34.41 -14.18
CA VAL A 58 -5.93 33.58 -14.74
C VAL A 58 -5.41 32.31 -15.43
N THR A 59 -4.12 32.28 -15.81
CA THR A 59 -3.47 31.13 -16.47
C THR A 59 -2.73 30.20 -15.50
N LEU A 60 -2.57 30.60 -14.23
CA LEU A 60 -1.86 29.85 -13.20
C LEU A 60 -2.48 28.48 -12.86
N VAL A 61 -3.80 28.34 -13.00
CA VAL A 61 -4.51 27.12 -12.60
C VAL A 61 -4.60 26.15 -13.77
N ASP A 62 -3.90 25.03 -13.71
CA ASP A 62 -4.05 23.94 -14.69
C ASP A 62 -5.39 23.22 -14.53
N ILE A 63 -6.07 22.87 -15.63
CA ILE A 63 -7.35 22.10 -15.65
C ILE A 63 -7.18 20.74 -14.95
N ARG A 64 -5.96 20.21 -14.92
CA ARG A 64 -5.62 18.97 -14.22
C ARG A 64 -4.51 19.20 -13.20
N ARG A 65 -4.83 19.09 -11.91
CA ARG A 65 -3.83 19.17 -10.82
C ARG A 65 -3.63 17.77 -10.26
N THR A 66 -2.44 17.18 -10.45
CA THR A 66 -1.98 15.92 -9.81
C THR A 66 -3.10 14.91 -9.56
N HIS A 67 -3.68 14.39 -10.66
CA HIS A 67 -4.70 13.33 -10.68
C HIS A 67 -6.15 13.72 -10.33
N ARG A 68 -6.47 15.00 -10.11
CA ARG A 68 -7.84 15.48 -9.90
C ARG A 68 -8.24 16.55 -10.92
N GLN A 69 -9.49 16.49 -11.39
CA GLN A 69 -10.10 17.53 -12.23
C GLN A 69 -10.44 18.77 -11.39
N LEU A 70 -10.21 19.96 -11.94
CA LEU A 70 -10.68 21.19 -11.29
C LEU A 70 -12.21 21.21 -11.18
N ASN A 71 -12.69 21.64 -10.01
CA ASN A 71 -14.10 22.01 -9.84
C ASN A 71 -14.24 23.54 -9.88
N GLU A 72 -15.47 24.05 -9.78
CA GLU A 72 -15.70 25.51 -9.75
C GLU A 72 -15.06 26.19 -8.54
N GLU A 73 -14.90 25.48 -7.42
CA GLU A 73 -14.29 26.03 -6.20
C GLU A 73 -12.82 26.35 -6.42
N ASP A 74 -12.13 25.63 -7.30
CA ASP A 74 -10.74 25.92 -7.63
C ASP A 74 -10.60 27.22 -8.43
N PHE A 75 -11.52 27.48 -9.37
CA PHE A 75 -11.59 28.77 -10.06
C PHE A 75 -12.02 29.90 -9.11
N ALA A 76 -12.86 29.59 -8.11
CA ALA A 76 -13.28 30.53 -7.09
C ALA A 76 -12.15 30.96 -6.13
N LYS A 77 -11.03 30.22 -6.05
CA LYS A 77 -9.86 30.57 -5.24
C LYS A 77 -8.88 31.53 -5.93
N ILE A 78 -9.06 31.81 -7.22
CA ILE A 78 -8.23 32.78 -7.94
C ILE A 78 -8.55 34.18 -7.39
N ASP A 79 -7.56 34.83 -6.80
CA ASP A 79 -7.72 36.15 -6.19
C ASP A 79 -7.81 37.24 -7.28
N LEU A 80 -9.01 37.77 -7.49
CA LEU A 80 -9.35 38.80 -8.47
C LEU A 80 -10.32 39.78 -7.81
N THR A 81 -10.07 41.08 -7.97
CA THR A 81 -10.97 42.14 -7.51
C THR A 81 -12.18 42.26 -8.45
N GLU A 82 -13.23 42.95 -8.03
CA GLU A 82 -14.37 43.24 -8.90
C GLU A 82 -13.97 44.04 -10.14
N GLU A 83 -13.03 44.98 -10.00
CA GLU A 83 -12.46 45.73 -11.14
C GLU A 83 -11.79 44.80 -12.14
N HIS A 84 -11.01 43.82 -11.69
CA HIS A 84 -10.40 42.81 -12.57
C HIS A 84 -11.47 41.99 -13.29
N LEU A 85 -12.52 41.58 -12.59
CA LEU A 85 -13.60 40.78 -13.19
C LEU A 85 -14.36 41.57 -14.26
N ASN A 86 -14.69 42.84 -14.00
CA ASN A 86 -15.35 43.71 -14.97
C ASN A 86 -14.49 43.94 -16.22
N PHE A 87 -13.19 44.17 -16.02
CA PHE A 87 -12.23 44.23 -17.13
C PHE A 87 -12.19 42.93 -17.94
N LEU A 88 -12.13 41.77 -17.27
CA LEU A 88 -12.14 40.45 -17.92
C LEU A 88 -13.42 40.21 -18.73
N VAL A 89 -14.58 40.67 -18.27
CA VAL A 89 -15.86 40.60 -19.01
C VAL A 89 -15.79 41.37 -20.33
N GLU A 90 -15.16 42.55 -20.34
CA GLU A 90 -15.03 43.38 -21.54
C GLU A 90 -14.08 42.79 -22.58
N ILE A 91 -13.01 42.12 -22.13
CA ILE A 91 -11.98 41.61 -23.04
C ILE A 91 -12.24 40.19 -23.52
N ALA A 92 -12.97 39.34 -22.77
CA ALA A 92 -13.16 37.93 -23.11
C ALA A 92 -13.65 37.68 -24.56
N PRO A 93 -14.59 38.48 -25.12
CA PRO A 93 -15.00 38.32 -26.52
C PRO A 93 -13.93 38.66 -27.56
N GLU A 94 -12.94 39.49 -27.21
CA GLU A 94 -11.85 39.93 -28.11
C GLU A 94 -10.67 38.96 -28.16
N ILE A 95 -10.62 38.00 -27.24
CA ILE A 95 -9.53 37.03 -27.15
C ILE A 95 -9.65 36.05 -28.31
N SER A 96 -8.70 36.09 -29.23
CA SER A 96 -8.66 35.21 -30.40
C SER A 96 -8.16 33.80 -30.09
N ASP A 97 -7.31 33.62 -29.07
CA ASP A 97 -6.82 32.31 -28.63
C ASP A 97 -7.93 31.54 -27.88
N PRO A 98 -8.39 30.39 -28.39
CA PRO A 98 -9.52 29.69 -27.79
C PRO A 98 -9.26 29.19 -26.38
N GLU A 99 -8.02 28.81 -26.06
CA GLU A 99 -7.63 28.29 -24.76
C GLU A 99 -7.70 29.37 -23.67
N LEU A 100 -7.14 30.56 -23.94
CA LEU A 100 -7.20 31.72 -23.05
C LEU A 100 -8.64 32.26 -22.93
N GLN A 101 -9.37 32.32 -24.05
CA GLN A 101 -10.77 32.74 -24.07
C GLN A 101 -11.64 31.83 -23.19
N ALA A 102 -11.49 30.50 -23.34
CA ALA A 102 -12.23 29.54 -22.55
C ALA A 102 -11.93 29.66 -21.05
N ARG A 103 -10.66 29.88 -20.70
CA ARG A 103 -10.21 30.05 -19.32
C ARG A 103 -10.86 31.25 -18.65
N ILE A 104 -10.74 32.42 -19.25
CA ILE A 104 -11.28 33.67 -18.70
C ILE A 104 -12.80 33.57 -18.60
N ALA A 105 -13.47 33.11 -19.64
CA ALA A 105 -14.91 32.97 -19.65
C ALA A 105 -15.43 31.97 -18.58
N ASN A 106 -14.71 30.87 -18.34
CA ASN A 106 -15.04 29.90 -17.29
C ASN A 106 -14.79 30.44 -15.86
N ILE A 107 -13.75 31.26 -15.67
CA ILE A 107 -13.52 31.98 -14.40
C ILE A 107 -14.67 32.94 -14.12
N LEU A 108 -15.07 33.73 -15.13
CA LEU A 108 -16.19 34.67 -15.01
C LEU A 108 -17.51 33.96 -14.70
N TRP A 109 -17.78 32.80 -15.31
CA TRP A 109 -18.90 31.95 -14.91
C TRP A 109 -18.79 31.51 -13.45
N SER A 110 -17.62 31.04 -13.02
CA SER A 110 -17.42 30.50 -11.67
C SER A 110 -17.54 31.57 -10.58
N LYS A 111 -17.07 32.80 -10.86
CA LYS A 111 -17.02 33.92 -9.91
C LYS A 111 -18.30 34.76 -9.90
N GLN A 112 -18.87 35.05 -11.07
CA GLN A 112 -20.00 35.99 -11.22
C GLN A 112 -21.30 35.32 -11.67
N ARG A 113 -21.30 34.00 -11.94
CA ARG A 113 -22.44 33.28 -12.55
C ARG A 113 -22.92 33.92 -13.86
N ASN A 114 -22.00 34.53 -14.61
CA ASN A 114 -22.31 35.18 -15.88
C ASN A 114 -22.61 34.15 -16.97
N TYR A 115 -23.88 34.01 -17.31
CA TYR A 115 -24.37 32.99 -18.25
C TYR A 115 -23.86 33.17 -19.69
N SER A 116 -23.64 34.42 -20.15
CA SER A 116 -23.08 34.66 -21.49
C SER A 116 -21.62 34.19 -21.57
N MET A 117 -20.86 34.38 -20.49
CA MET A 117 -19.48 33.89 -20.38
C MET A 117 -19.43 32.36 -20.30
N ALA A 118 -20.39 31.72 -19.64
CA ALA A 118 -20.47 30.26 -19.66
C ALA A 118 -20.69 29.70 -21.08
N LYS A 119 -21.56 30.33 -21.88
CA LYS A 119 -21.76 29.99 -23.30
C LYS A 119 -20.50 30.20 -24.13
N LEU A 120 -19.79 31.31 -23.89
CA LEU A 120 -18.52 31.59 -24.55
C LEU A 120 -17.48 30.53 -24.22
N ALA A 121 -17.37 30.13 -22.94
CA ALA A 121 -16.45 29.11 -22.47
C ALA A 121 -16.70 27.74 -23.13
N VAL A 122 -17.97 27.31 -23.24
CA VAL A 122 -18.32 26.05 -23.92
C VAL A 122 -17.79 26.02 -25.35
N ASN A 123 -18.09 27.06 -26.13
CA ASN A 123 -17.66 27.14 -27.54
C ASN A 123 -16.13 27.26 -27.67
N ALA A 124 -15.49 28.03 -26.79
CA ALA A 124 -14.05 28.22 -26.79
C ALA A 124 -13.29 26.95 -26.38
N TYR A 125 -13.80 26.17 -25.42
CA TYR A 125 -13.20 24.88 -25.05
C TYR A 125 -13.29 23.85 -26.18
N ILE A 126 -14.37 23.82 -26.97
CA ILE A 126 -14.45 22.96 -28.17
C ILE A 126 -13.38 23.36 -29.18
N LYS A 127 -13.19 24.66 -29.43
CA LYS A 127 -12.15 25.15 -30.34
C LYS A 127 -10.73 24.84 -29.82
N SER A 128 -10.47 25.05 -28.54
CA SER A 128 -9.20 24.69 -27.91
C SER A 128 -8.92 23.19 -28.03
N ALA A 129 -9.94 22.33 -27.83
CA ALA A 129 -9.79 20.89 -28.01
C ALA A 129 -9.37 20.52 -29.44
N ILE A 130 -9.94 21.17 -30.46
CA ILE A 130 -9.57 20.97 -31.87
C ILE A 130 -8.12 21.38 -32.12
N GLU A 131 -7.70 22.55 -31.63
CA GLU A 131 -6.32 23.02 -31.80
C GLU A 131 -5.31 22.10 -31.12
N LEU A 132 -5.61 21.66 -29.90
CA LEU A 132 -4.75 20.74 -29.15
C LEU A 132 -4.66 19.35 -29.80
N GLU A 133 -5.75 18.86 -30.37
CA GLU A 133 -5.76 17.63 -31.16
C GLU A 133 -4.87 17.75 -32.41
N TYR A 134 -5.07 18.82 -33.20
CA TYR A 134 -4.35 19.06 -34.46
C TYR A 134 -2.86 19.36 -34.24
N PHE A 135 -2.54 20.18 -33.25
CA PHE A 135 -1.17 20.52 -32.88
C PHE A 135 -0.37 19.27 -32.48
N THR A 136 -1.01 18.34 -31.76
CA THR A 136 -0.42 17.05 -31.38
C THR A 136 -0.16 16.16 -32.59
N ALA A 137 -1.07 16.15 -33.57
CA ALA A 137 -0.92 15.33 -34.78
C ALA A 137 0.21 15.80 -35.71
N ILE A 138 0.42 17.11 -35.86
CA ILE A 138 1.36 17.66 -36.86
C ILE A 138 2.78 17.83 -36.34
N LYS A 139 2.95 18.33 -35.12
CA LYS A 139 4.28 18.78 -34.66
C LYS A 139 5.15 17.64 -34.11
N LEU A 140 4.54 16.53 -33.71
CA LEU A 140 5.22 15.46 -32.97
C LEU A 140 5.14 14.08 -33.63
N GLY A 141 4.37 13.91 -34.70
CA GLY A 141 4.23 12.62 -35.42
C GLY A 141 3.72 11.44 -34.57
N ILE A 142 3.33 11.68 -33.32
CA ILE A 142 2.86 10.68 -32.35
C ILE A 142 1.77 11.32 -31.49
N PRO A 143 0.59 10.71 -31.33
CA PRO A 143 -0.53 11.22 -30.51
C PRO A 143 -0.27 11.21 -28.99
N THR A 144 0.87 11.71 -28.51
CA THR A 144 1.28 11.61 -27.10
C THR A 144 0.52 12.56 -26.15
N LYS A 145 -0.31 13.48 -26.65
CA LYS A 145 -0.99 14.51 -25.83
C LYS A 145 -2.51 14.55 -25.99
N TRP A 146 -3.14 13.37 -26.11
CA TRP A 146 -4.62 13.28 -26.12
C TRP A 146 -5.29 13.84 -24.85
N ILE A 147 -4.56 13.85 -23.73
CA ILE A 147 -5.04 14.31 -22.42
C ILE A 147 -5.53 15.76 -22.49
N GLY A 148 -4.75 16.65 -23.09
CA GLY A 148 -5.10 18.07 -23.17
C GLY A 148 -6.41 18.28 -23.93
N CYS A 149 -6.55 17.63 -25.09
CA CYS A 149 -7.77 17.66 -25.91
C CYS A 149 -8.99 17.12 -25.12
N TYR A 150 -8.87 15.91 -24.55
CA TYR A 150 -9.94 15.28 -23.78
C TYR A 150 -10.41 16.17 -22.61
N ASP A 151 -9.48 16.75 -21.85
CA ASP A 151 -9.81 17.59 -20.68
C ASP A 151 -10.67 18.81 -21.07
N ARG A 152 -10.44 19.40 -22.26
CA ARG A 152 -11.24 20.53 -22.76
C ARG A 152 -12.61 20.07 -23.27
N ILE A 153 -12.69 18.92 -23.95
CA ILE A 153 -13.96 18.32 -24.36
C ILE A 153 -14.82 18.01 -23.13
N GLU A 154 -14.24 17.36 -22.12
CA GLU A 154 -14.95 17.03 -20.89
C GLU A 154 -15.40 18.30 -20.16
N ARG A 155 -14.56 19.33 -20.07
CA ARG A 155 -14.95 20.60 -19.44
C ARG A 155 -16.05 21.32 -20.22
N ALA A 156 -15.97 21.37 -21.54
CA ALA A 156 -17.03 21.91 -22.39
C ALA A 156 -18.34 21.17 -22.15
N PHE A 157 -18.30 19.84 -22.07
CA PHE A 157 -19.45 18.98 -21.84
C PHE A 157 -20.08 19.21 -20.47
N GLN A 158 -19.27 19.28 -19.41
CA GLN A 158 -19.71 19.58 -18.05
C GLN A 158 -20.42 20.94 -17.96
N LEU A 159 -19.81 21.98 -18.54
CA LEU A 159 -20.39 23.33 -18.57
C LEU A 159 -21.68 23.35 -19.38
N ALA A 160 -21.68 22.79 -20.60
CA ALA A 160 -22.84 22.70 -21.47
C ALA A 160 -24.05 22.06 -20.78
N LYS A 161 -23.85 20.92 -20.10
CA LYS A 161 -24.91 20.26 -19.32
C LYS A 161 -25.37 21.11 -18.15
N LYS A 162 -24.42 21.70 -17.40
CA LYS A 162 -24.73 22.48 -16.20
C LYS A 162 -25.60 23.71 -16.51
N ILE A 163 -25.32 24.37 -17.63
CA ILE A 163 -26.04 25.58 -18.05
C ILE A 163 -27.15 25.29 -19.07
N ASN A 164 -27.38 24.01 -19.41
CA ASN A 164 -28.31 23.56 -20.44
C ASN A 164 -28.14 24.28 -21.80
N TYR A 165 -26.91 24.27 -22.34
CA TYR A 165 -26.55 24.98 -23.57
C TYR A 165 -25.75 24.09 -24.53
N GLN A 166 -26.30 23.82 -25.71
CA GLN A 166 -25.62 23.21 -26.85
C GLN A 166 -24.84 21.93 -26.50
N VAL A 167 -25.41 21.07 -25.65
CA VAL A 167 -24.84 19.77 -25.31
C VAL A 167 -24.64 18.92 -26.56
N GLU A 168 -25.59 19.03 -27.50
CA GLU A 168 -25.60 18.34 -28.79
C GLU A 168 -24.37 18.69 -29.63
N LYS A 169 -23.88 19.94 -29.57
CA LYS A 169 -22.67 20.33 -30.30
C LYS A 169 -21.40 19.72 -29.73
N VAL A 170 -21.34 19.56 -28.41
CA VAL A 170 -20.20 18.88 -27.78
C VAL A 170 -20.23 17.41 -28.17
N VAL A 171 -21.41 16.77 -28.17
CA VAL A 171 -21.59 15.39 -28.65
C VAL A 171 -21.22 15.25 -30.13
N GLU A 172 -21.65 16.17 -30.99
CA GLU A 172 -21.31 16.18 -32.41
C GLU A 172 -19.79 16.30 -32.62
N HIS A 173 -19.10 17.09 -31.80
CA HIS A 173 -17.64 17.15 -31.84
C HIS A 173 -17.00 15.83 -31.42
N ILE A 174 -17.48 15.20 -30.34
CA ILE A 174 -17.02 13.86 -29.92
C ILE A 174 -17.24 12.84 -31.04
N GLU A 175 -18.39 12.87 -31.70
CA GLU A 175 -18.72 12.03 -32.85
C GLU A 175 -17.72 12.20 -33.99
N LYS A 176 -17.39 13.45 -34.36
CA LYS A 176 -16.40 13.74 -35.39
C LYS A 176 -15.01 13.21 -35.04
N VAL A 177 -14.61 13.28 -33.76
CA VAL A 177 -13.31 12.73 -33.31
C VAL A 177 -13.31 11.21 -33.42
N LEU A 178 -14.36 10.54 -32.93
CA LEU A 178 -14.50 9.08 -33.01
C LEU A 178 -14.58 8.58 -34.47
N GLU A 179 -15.26 9.32 -35.34
CA GLU A 179 -15.34 9.03 -36.78
C GLU A 179 -14.03 9.26 -37.52
N ARG A 180 -13.19 10.18 -37.05
CA ARG A 180 -11.85 10.37 -37.64
C ARG A 180 -10.92 9.21 -37.30
N TYR A 181 -10.92 8.77 -36.05
CA TYR A 181 -10.00 7.73 -35.59
C TYR A 181 -10.48 6.32 -35.91
N GLN A 182 -11.79 6.09 -36.07
CA GLN A 182 -12.33 4.76 -36.43
C GLN A 182 -11.82 3.61 -35.54
N GLY A 183 -11.57 3.89 -34.25
CA GLY A 183 -11.07 2.91 -33.27
C GLY A 183 -9.57 2.59 -33.40
N GLU A 184 -8.84 3.36 -34.22
CA GLU A 184 -7.43 3.15 -34.53
C GLU A 184 -6.52 4.21 -33.90
N ASP A 185 -7.04 5.09 -33.02
CA ASP A 185 -6.15 6.00 -32.29
C ASP A 185 -5.11 5.19 -31.51
N PRO A 186 -3.82 5.57 -31.48
CA PRO A 186 -2.80 4.68 -30.94
C PRO A 186 -2.81 4.59 -29.41
N LEU A 187 -3.57 5.44 -28.72
CA LEU A 187 -3.63 5.52 -27.26
C LEU A 187 -5.08 5.36 -26.75
N TRP A 188 -5.59 6.34 -25.99
CA TRP A 188 -6.79 6.21 -25.16
C TRP A 188 -7.85 7.27 -25.44
N LEU A 189 -7.71 8.08 -26.48
CA LEU A 189 -8.63 9.19 -26.74
C LEU A 189 -10.05 8.67 -27.03
N SER A 190 -10.17 7.72 -27.97
CA SER A 190 -11.49 7.18 -28.34
C SER A 190 -12.14 6.48 -27.16
N ALA A 191 -11.38 5.70 -26.39
CA ALA A 191 -11.85 5.05 -25.16
C ALA A 191 -12.44 6.06 -24.18
N LYS A 192 -11.70 7.12 -23.83
CA LYS A 192 -12.16 8.13 -22.87
C LYS A 192 -13.36 8.94 -23.36
N LEU A 193 -13.42 9.22 -24.66
CA LEU A 193 -14.59 9.86 -25.25
C LEU A 193 -15.83 8.96 -25.20
N MET A 194 -15.69 7.65 -25.48
CA MET A 194 -16.81 6.71 -25.31
C MET A 194 -17.24 6.59 -23.85
N GLU A 195 -16.32 6.47 -22.90
CA GLU A 195 -16.63 6.44 -21.46
C GLU A 195 -17.40 7.72 -21.03
N LEU A 196 -17.00 8.90 -21.54
CA LEU A 196 -17.70 10.16 -21.28
C LEU A 196 -19.15 10.14 -21.82
N LEU A 197 -19.36 9.62 -23.02
CA LEU A 197 -20.70 9.45 -23.59
C LEU A 197 -21.53 8.44 -22.78
N GLN A 198 -20.96 7.29 -22.38
CA GLN A 198 -21.62 6.26 -21.58
C GLN A 198 -22.05 6.76 -20.22
N LYS A 199 -21.18 7.49 -19.51
CA LYS A 199 -21.48 8.11 -18.21
C LYS A 199 -22.71 9.02 -18.27
N ASN A 200 -22.97 9.59 -19.44
CA ASN A 200 -24.07 10.50 -19.67
C ASN A 200 -25.23 9.88 -20.47
N GLN A 201 -25.16 8.59 -20.81
CA GLN A 201 -26.16 7.86 -21.60
C GLN A 201 -26.46 8.54 -22.94
N LEU A 202 -25.43 9.09 -23.60
CA LEU A 202 -25.54 9.74 -24.91
C LEU A 202 -24.85 8.91 -25.99
N GLY A 203 -25.24 9.13 -27.24
CA GLY A 203 -24.65 8.47 -28.40
C GLY A 203 -25.40 7.21 -28.84
N CYS A 204 -25.01 6.66 -29.99
CA CYS A 204 -25.62 5.45 -30.57
C CYS A 204 -24.89 4.18 -30.07
N PRO A 205 -25.51 3.35 -29.21
CA PRO A 205 -24.80 2.21 -28.63
C PRO A 205 -24.36 1.18 -29.68
N LYS A 206 -25.20 0.86 -30.69
CA LYS A 206 -24.81 -0.04 -31.80
C LYS A 206 -23.55 0.44 -32.53
N LYS A 207 -23.49 1.75 -32.86
CA LYS A 207 -22.35 2.36 -33.56
C LYS A 207 -21.07 2.23 -32.74
N TYR A 208 -21.12 2.59 -31.45
CA TYR A 208 -19.93 2.60 -30.62
C TYR A 208 -19.52 1.23 -30.07
N ALA A 209 -20.47 0.29 -29.94
CA ALA A 209 -20.15 -1.10 -29.65
C ALA A 209 -19.32 -1.72 -30.78
N ALA A 210 -19.68 -1.46 -32.05
CA ALA A 210 -18.92 -1.92 -33.21
C ALA A 210 -17.53 -1.24 -33.28
N LEU A 211 -17.47 0.05 -32.95
CA LEU A 211 -16.21 0.79 -32.92
C LEU A 211 -15.26 0.28 -31.82
N ALA A 212 -15.79 0.03 -30.63
CA ALA A 212 -15.04 -0.54 -29.51
C ALA A 212 -14.57 -1.97 -29.80
N GLU A 213 -15.39 -2.79 -30.47
CA GLU A 213 -14.98 -4.13 -30.94
C GLU A 213 -13.77 -4.06 -31.87
N LYS A 214 -13.80 -3.18 -32.88
CA LYS A 214 -12.68 -3.00 -33.79
C LYS A 214 -11.40 -2.61 -33.03
N ALA A 215 -11.50 -1.65 -32.11
CA ALA A 215 -10.37 -1.21 -31.30
C ALA A 215 -9.83 -2.31 -30.37
N ALA A 216 -10.72 -3.12 -29.78
CA ALA A 216 -10.34 -4.24 -28.94
C ALA A 216 -9.58 -5.31 -29.73
N LEU A 217 -10.08 -5.70 -30.90
CA LEU A 217 -9.45 -6.69 -31.77
C LEU A 217 -8.08 -6.23 -32.29
N LEU A 218 -7.95 -4.95 -32.66
CA LEU A 218 -6.66 -4.37 -33.03
C LEU A 218 -5.67 -4.41 -31.86
N SER A 219 -6.13 -4.07 -30.65
CA SER A 219 -5.29 -4.11 -29.45
C SER A 219 -4.87 -5.53 -29.07
N GLU A 220 -5.75 -6.53 -29.25
CA GLU A 220 -5.36 -7.94 -29.08
C GLU A 220 -4.30 -8.37 -30.10
N SER A 221 -4.42 -7.90 -31.36
CA SER A 221 -3.45 -8.23 -32.42
C SER A 221 -2.06 -7.64 -32.19
N SER A 222 -1.99 -6.48 -31.52
CA SER A 222 -0.74 -5.84 -31.10
C SER A 222 -0.26 -6.28 -29.71
N TYR A 223 -0.97 -7.20 -29.05
CA TYR A 223 -0.71 -7.68 -27.70
C TYR A 223 -0.81 -6.59 -26.60
N ASP A 224 -1.53 -5.50 -26.88
CA ASP A 224 -1.88 -4.49 -25.88
C ASP A 224 -3.14 -4.95 -25.10
N TRP A 225 -2.90 -5.86 -24.15
CA TRP A 225 -3.97 -6.53 -23.42
C TRP A 225 -4.78 -5.60 -22.52
N ASP A 226 -4.16 -4.57 -21.94
CA ASP A 226 -4.87 -3.59 -21.11
C ASP A 226 -5.83 -2.75 -21.95
N ARG A 227 -5.39 -2.32 -23.14
CA ARG A 227 -6.23 -1.59 -24.08
C ARG A 227 -7.34 -2.46 -24.67
N ALA A 228 -7.02 -3.70 -25.02
CA ALA A 228 -8.02 -4.67 -25.47
C ALA A 228 -9.13 -4.87 -24.43
N ARG A 229 -8.75 -5.05 -23.15
CA ARG A 229 -9.71 -5.17 -22.04
C ARG A 229 -10.65 -3.99 -21.94
N ASN A 230 -10.10 -2.79 -21.88
CA ASN A 230 -10.89 -1.59 -21.69
C ASN A 230 -11.89 -1.41 -22.84
N TYR A 231 -11.50 -1.67 -24.09
CA TYR A 231 -12.45 -1.60 -25.21
C TYR A 231 -13.52 -2.70 -25.16
N TRP A 232 -13.19 -3.92 -24.71
CA TRP A 232 -14.22 -4.93 -24.44
C TRP A 232 -15.19 -4.49 -23.33
N GLU A 233 -14.70 -3.91 -22.25
CA GLU A 233 -15.54 -3.36 -21.17
C GLU A 233 -16.42 -2.20 -21.66
N ILE A 234 -15.88 -1.30 -22.49
CA ILE A 234 -16.64 -0.24 -23.16
C ILE A 234 -17.74 -0.84 -24.03
N LYS A 235 -17.45 -1.85 -24.86
CA LYS A 235 -18.46 -2.55 -25.66
C LYS A 235 -19.55 -3.18 -24.79
N ALA A 236 -19.16 -3.86 -23.70
CA ALA A 236 -20.11 -4.46 -22.77
C ALA A 236 -21.02 -3.41 -22.13
N LYS A 237 -20.48 -2.25 -21.78
CA LYS A 237 -21.24 -1.12 -21.23
C LYS A 237 -22.23 -0.54 -22.24
N TRP A 238 -21.90 -0.51 -23.54
CA TRP A 238 -22.86 -0.13 -24.57
C TRP A 238 -24.03 -1.13 -24.67
N HIS A 239 -23.76 -2.43 -24.62
CA HIS A 239 -24.83 -3.45 -24.57
C HIS A 239 -25.67 -3.35 -23.29
N GLN A 240 -25.04 -3.00 -22.16
CA GLN A 240 -25.76 -2.72 -20.92
C GLN A 240 -26.74 -1.55 -21.07
N ILE A 241 -26.33 -0.46 -21.74
CA ILE A 241 -27.17 0.70 -22.03
C ILE A 241 -28.35 0.31 -22.95
N GLU A 242 -28.12 -0.58 -23.94
CA GLU A 242 -29.18 -1.17 -24.78
C GLU A 242 -30.07 -2.18 -24.05
N LYS A 243 -29.73 -2.53 -22.80
CA LYS A 243 -30.36 -3.60 -22.01
C LYS A 243 -30.25 -4.99 -22.65
N ASP A 244 -29.26 -5.20 -23.51
CA ASP A 244 -28.95 -6.51 -24.12
C ASP A 244 -28.00 -7.29 -23.20
N LYS A 245 -28.61 -8.01 -22.24
CA LYS A 245 -27.88 -8.77 -21.20
C LYS A 245 -27.06 -9.92 -21.75
N GLU A 246 -27.49 -10.54 -22.84
CA GLU A 246 -26.73 -11.63 -23.46
C GLU A 246 -25.43 -11.11 -24.07
N LYS A 247 -25.49 -10.04 -24.86
CA LYS A 247 -24.29 -9.43 -25.46
C LYS A 247 -23.38 -8.77 -24.44
N GLU A 248 -23.94 -8.16 -23.38
CA GLU A 248 -23.17 -7.65 -22.24
C GLU A 248 -22.30 -8.77 -21.64
N ARG A 249 -22.93 -9.89 -21.26
CA ARG A 249 -22.22 -11.06 -20.70
C ARG A 249 -21.19 -11.64 -21.66
N ALA A 250 -21.58 -11.86 -22.91
CA ALA A 250 -20.67 -12.42 -23.92
C ALA A 250 -19.45 -11.52 -24.15
N THR A 251 -19.62 -10.21 -24.06
CA THR A 251 -18.49 -9.26 -24.21
C THR A 251 -17.61 -9.21 -22.95
N LEU A 252 -18.19 -9.26 -21.75
CA LEU A 252 -17.42 -9.35 -20.50
C LEU A 252 -16.59 -10.64 -20.44
N MET A 253 -17.09 -11.73 -21.02
CA MET A 253 -16.31 -12.95 -21.21
C MET A 253 -15.05 -12.71 -22.05
N LEU A 254 -15.13 -11.92 -23.12
CA LEU A 254 -13.97 -11.55 -23.95
C LEU A 254 -12.98 -10.69 -23.15
N ALA A 255 -13.48 -9.69 -22.41
CA ALA A 255 -12.66 -8.86 -21.53
C ALA A 255 -11.90 -9.72 -20.51
N ALA A 256 -12.57 -10.64 -19.82
CA ALA A 256 -11.95 -11.53 -18.85
C ALA A 256 -10.94 -12.49 -19.49
N ASP A 257 -11.20 -12.99 -20.70
CA ASP A 257 -10.33 -13.93 -21.42
C ASP A 257 -8.98 -13.31 -21.83
N THR A 258 -8.91 -11.99 -21.99
CA THR A 258 -7.62 -11.29 -22.23
C THR A 258 -6.57 -11.57 -21.16
N TYR A 259 -6.96 -11.78 -19.89
CA TYR A 259 -6.02 -12.11 -18.83
C TYR A 259 -5.35 -13.46 -19.08
N PHE A 260 -6.09 -14.44 -19.61
CA PHE A 260 -5.51 -15.71 -20.06
C PHE A 260 -4.58 -15.51 -21.24
N LYS A 261 -5.01 -14.77 -22.27
CA LYS A 261 -4.19 -14.51 -23.47
C LYS A 261 -2.87 -13.81 -23.10
N GLN A 262 -2.92 -12.84 -22.18
CA GLN A 262 -1.76 -12.14 -21.64
C GLN A 262 -0.79 -13.09 -20.94
N VAL A 263 -1.31 -13.95 -20.06
CA VAL A 263 -0.53 -14.93 -19.30
C VAL A 263 0.11 -15.97 -20.23
N ASP A 264 -0.68 -16.56 -21.13
CA ASP A 264 -0.23 -17.61 -22.05
C ASP A 264 0.89 -17.11 -22.98
N LYS A 265 0.75 -15.88 -23.50
CA LYS A 265 1.76 -15.27 -24.38
C LYS A 265 3.05 -14.98 -23.62
N ALA A 266 2.94 -14.34 -22.46
CA ALA A 266 4.09 -13.87 -21.71
C ALA A 266 4.92 -15.03 -21.13
N ILE A 267 4.30 -16.12 -20.71
CA ILE A 267 5.01 -17.33 -20.26
C ILE A 267 5.67 -18.06 -21.44
N LYS A 268 4.98 -18.23 -22.57
CA LYS A 268 5.57 -18.88 -23.77
C LYS A 268 6.83 -18.15 -24.27
N ASN A 269 6.89 -16.84 -24.07
CA ASN A 269 8.02 -16.01 -24.46
C ASN A 269 9.08 -15.85 -23.36
N ASN A 270 8.93 -16.50 -22.19
CA ASN A 270 9.76 -16.29 -20.99
C ASN A 270 9.88 -14.81 -20.58
N GLN A 271 8.82 -14.02 -20.82
CA GLN A 271 8.81 -12.57 -20.59
C GLN A 271 8.35 -12.18 -19.18
N ILE A 272 7.70 -13.09 -18.44
CA ILE A 272 7.24 -12.85 -17.06
C ILE A 272 7.54 -14.03 -16.16
N PHE A 273 7.84 -13.75 -14.89
CA PHE A 273 7.90 -14.74 -13.82
C PHE A 273 6.51 -15.29 -13.50
N TYR A 274 6.42 -16.53 -13.01
CA TYR A 274 5.14 -17.14 -12.64
C TYR A 274 4.40 -16.37 -11.53
N LEU A 275 5.11 -15.56 -10.74
CA LEU A 275 4.49 -14.67 -9.75
C LEU A 275 3.63 -13.58 -10.40
N ALA A 276 4.14 -12.90 -11.42
CA ALA A 276 3.40 -11.89 -12.16
C ALA A 276 2.22 -12.51 -12.94
N ALA A 277 2.42 -13.72 -13.48
CA ALA A 277 1.35 -14.48 -14.13
C ALA A 277 0.21 -14.84 -13.16
N SER A 278 0.56 -15.25 -11.93
CA SER A 278 -0.40 -15.56 -10.87
C SER A 278 -1.31 -14.37 -10.55
N LYS A 279 -0.76 -13.15 -10.50
CA LYS A 279 -1.54 -11.92 -10.30
C LYS A 279 -2.57 -11.69 -11.42
N ASN A 280 -2.19 -11.92 -12.68
CA ASN A 280 -3.13 -11.81 -13.80
C ASN A 280 -4.21 -12.91 -13.78
N LEU A 281 -3.88 -14.14 -13.35
CA LEU A 281 -4.87 -15.21 -13.17
C LEU A 281 -5.86 -14.90 -12.03
N GLN A 282 -5.41 -14.27 -10.95
CA GLN A 282 -6.34 -13.79 -9.91
C GLN A 282 -7.34 -12.76 -10.46
N LYS A 283 -6.87 -11.80 -11.27
CA LYS A 283 -7.75 -10.84 -11.95
C LYS A 283 -8.71 -11.53 -12.92
N ALA A 284 -8.27 -12.57 -13.62
CA ALA A 284 -9.14 -13.38 -14.48
C ALA A 284 -10.28 -14.03 -13.67
N ILE A 285 -9.96 -14.67 -12.53
CA ILE A 285 -10.96 -15.30 -11.64
C ILE A 285 -11.99 -14.28 -11.18
N GLU A 286 -11.55 -13.10 -10.73
CA GLU A 286 -12.42 -12.02 -10.29
C GLU A 286 -13.32 -11.53 -11.43
N ALA A 287 -12.73 -11.23 -12.60
CA ALA A 287 -13.46 -10.77 -13.77
C ALA A 287 -14.55 -11.77 -14.20
N PHE A 288 -14.25 -13.07 -14.27
CA PHE A 288 -15.24 -14.11 -14.61
C PHE A 288 -16.33 -14.27 -13.54
N ARG A 289 -15.99 -14.17 -12.26
CA ARG A 289 -16.96 -14.30 -11.16
C ARG A 289 -17.92 -13.12 -11.07
N ASN A 290 -17.46 -11.93 -11.47
CA ASN A 290 -18.24 -10.70 -11.43
C ASN A 290 -19.14 -10.50 -12.66
N ILE A 291 -19.13 -11.41 -13.64
CA ILE A 291 -20.04 -11.35 -14.79
C ILE A 291 -21.49 -11.50 -14.30
N PRO A 292 -22.39 -10.53 -14.57
CA PRO A 292 -23.74 -10.53 -14.06
C PRO A 292 -24.62 -11.59 -14.75
N GLY A 293 -25.45 -12.32 -14.01
CA GLY A 293 -26.42 -13.28 -14.55
C GLY A 293 -26.87 -14.32 -13.53
N THR A 294 -27.85 -15.15 -13.89
CA THR A 294 -28.27 -16.28 -13.06
C THR A 294 -27.18 -17.35 -13.00
N LYS A 295 -27.40 -18.40 -12.18
CA LYS A 295 -26.45 -19.51 -12.09
C LYS A 295 -26.28 -20.23 -13.43
N GLU A 296 -27.37 -20.35 -14.19
CA GLU A 296 -27.45 -21.02 -15.49
C GLU A 296 -26.78 -20.16 -16.58
N GLU A 297 -27.04 -18.85 -16.59
CA GLU A 297 -26.45 -17.92 -17.57
C GLU A 297 -24.93 -17.76 -17.41
N THR A 298 -24.40 -18.01 -16.20
CA THR A 298 -22.98 -17.82 -15.87
C THR A 298 -22.18 -19.12 -15.77
N VAL A 299 -22.76 -20.26 -16.16
CA VAL A 299 -22.09 -21.59 -16.09
C VAL A 299 -20.73 -21.56 -16.79
N VAL A 300 -20.66 -20.99 -18.00
CA VAL A 300 -19.41 -20.92 -18.78
C VAL A 300 -18.38 -20.01 -18.11
N ALA A 301 -18.82 -18.87 -17.56
CA ALA A 301 -17.95 -17.95 -16.83
C ALA A 301 -17.35 -18.62 -15.57
N ARG A 302 -18.17 -19.35 -14.81
CA ARG A 302 -17.71 -20.09 -13.63
C ARG A 302 -16.72 -21.20 -13.98
N ALA A 303 -16.99 -21.97 -15.04
CA ALA A 303 -16.04 -22.97 -15.52
C ALA A 303 -14.69 -22.35 -15.95
N ARG A 304 -14.72 -21.16 -16.56
CA ARG A 304 -13.50 -20.39 -16.87
C ARG A 304 -12.78 -19.89 -15.62
N ALA A 305 -13.51 -19.41 -14.61
CA ALA A 305 -12.94 -19.03 -13.32
C ALA A 305 -12.28 -20.21 -12.60
N GLU A 306 -12.91 -21.39 -12.62
CA GLU A 306 -12.32 -22.62 -12.07
C GLU A 306 -11.07 -23.05 -12.83
N LYS A 307 -11.06 -22.95 -14.16
CA LYS A 307 -9.86 -23.20 -14.96
C LYS A 307 -8.73 -22.22 -14.59
N ALA A 308 -9.04 -20.93 -14.43
CA ALA A 308 -8.08 -19.92 -14.01
C ALA A 308 -7.52 -20.23 -12.61
N HIS A 309 -8.38 -20.69 -11.70
CA HIS A 309 -8.00 -21.08 -10.36
C HIS A 309 -7.07 -22.29 -10.34
N LYS A 310 -7.35 -23.33 -11.13
CA LYS A 310 -6.46 -24.49 -11.26
C LYS A 310 -5.09 -24.10 -11.81
N LEU A 311 -5.05 -23.23 -12.83
CA LEU A 311 -3.79 -22.75 -13.40
C LEU A 311 -3.02 -21.85 -12.42
N LEU A 312 -3.73 -21.03 -11.63
CA LEU A 312 -3.15 -20.20 -10.58
C LEU A 312 -2.40 -21.06 -9.56
N LEU A 313 -3.00 -22.15 -9.08
CA LEU A 313 -2.35 -23.06 -8.13
C LEU A 313 -1.05 -23.65 -8.71
N GLN A 314 -1.07 -24.08 -9.97
CA GLN A 314 0.12 -24.59 -10.66
C GLN A 314 1.23 -23.53 -10.79
N TYR A 315 0.86 -22.27 -11.07
CA TYR A 315 1.84 -21.19 -11.23
C TYR A 315 2.39 -20.71 -9.91
N GLN A 316 1.59 -20.74 -8.85
CA GLN A 316 2.05 -20.49 -7.49
C GLN A 316 3.16 -21.48 -7.10
N GLU A 317 2.98 -22.77 -7.35
CA GLU A 317 4.03 -23.78 -7.14
C GLU A 317 5.30 -23.51 -7.96
N LYS A 318 5.15 -23.15 -9.25
CA LYS A 318 6.29 -22.86 -10.13
C LYS A 318 7.05 -21.58 -9.73
N SER A 319 6.32 -20.55 -9.29
CA SER A 319 6.93 -19.29 -8.85
C SER A 319 7.85 -19.48 -7.65
N ARG A 320 7.52 -20.41 -6.75
CA ARG A 320 8.39 -20.78 -5.62
C ARG A 320 9.75 -21.29 -6.13
N LYS A 321 9.74 -22.20 -7.11
CA LYS A 321 10.97 -22.78 -7.68
C LYS A 321 11.84 -21.71 -8.36
N GLU A 322 11.24 -20.79 -9.11
CA GLU A 322 11.96 -19.66 -9.72
C GLU A 322 12.58 -18.74 -8.67
N TRP A 323 11.85 -18.43 -7.60
CA TRP A 323 12.31 -17.51 -6.56
C TRP A 323 13.53 -18.06 -5.80
N ILE A 324 13.52 -19.36 -5.46
CA ILE A 324 14.65 -20.05 -4.83
C ILE A 324 15.89 -20.05 -5.75
N THR A 325 15.70 -20.13 -7.07
CA THR A 325 16.81 -20.27 -8.03
C THR A 325 17.45 -18.93 -8.39
N ASN A 326 16.68 -17.83 -8.40
CA ASN A 326 17.13 -16.55 -8.96
C ASN A 326 17.56 -15.49 -7.93
N TYR A 327 17.26 -15.67 -6.64
CA TYR A 327 17.59 -14.70 -5.58
C TYR A 327 18.57 -15.28 -4.55
N SER A 328 19.66 -15.91 -5.03
CA SER A 328 20.77 -16.37 -4.18
C SER A 328 21.94 -15.38 -4.16
N ASP A 329 21.68 -14.10 -3.89
CA ASP A 329 22.76 -13.22 -3.41
C ASP A 329 22.99 -13.59 -1.94
N SER A 330 23.91 -14.52 -1.71
CA SER A 330 24.24 -14.98 -0.37
C SER A 330 24.93 -13.86 0.41
N VAL A 331 24.23 -13.29 1.39
CA VAL A 331 24.86 -12.46 2.42
C VAL A 331 25.76 -13.36 3.25
N ASP A 332 27.04 -13.01 3.38
CA ASP A 332 27.98 -13.76 4.21
C ASP A 332 27.74 -13.44 5.70
N PHE A 333 27.29 -14.45 6.44
CA PHE A 333 27.06 -14.37 7.88
C PHE A 333 28.17 -15.02 8.72
N THR A 334 29.29 -15.45 8.11
CA THR A 334 30.32 -16.26 8.78
C THR A 334 30.80 -15.66 10.11
N GLU A 335 31.09 -14.35 10.15
CA GLU A 335 31.53 -13.68 11.38
C GLU A 335 30.44 -13.67 12.46
N ALA A 336 29.19 -13.44 12.08
CA ALA A 336 28.06 -13.40 13.01
C ALA A 336 27.77 -14.80 13.58
N LEU A 337 27.88 -15.84 12.76
CA LEU A 337 27.71 -17.24 13.18
C LEU A 337 28.78 -17.65 14.20
N GLU A 338 30.05 -17.27 14.00
CA GLU A 338 31.10 -17.57 14.99
C GLU A 338 30.93 -16.77 16.28
N LYS A 339 30.51 -15.50 16.21
CA LYS A 339 30.18 -14.73 17.42
C LYS A 339 29.07 -15.41 18.23
N ALA A 340 28.03 -15.90 17.55
CA ALA A 340 26.94 -16.62 18.20
C ALA A 340 27.42 -17.89 18.93
N ARG A 341 28.27 -18.70 18.29
CA ARG A 341 28.89 -19.88 18.92
C ARG A 341 29.77 -19.48 20.11
N ALA A 342 30.53 -18.40 19.98
CA ALA A 342 31.46 -17.94 21.01
C ALA A 342 30.77 -17.48 22.30
N ILE A 343 29.51 -17.04 22.25
CA ILE A 343 28.73 -16.61 23.43
C ILE A 343 28.55 -17.76 24.45
N VAL A 344 28.48 -19.00 23.99
CA VAL A 344 28.15 -20.17 24.84
C VAL A 344 29.30 -21.17 24.96
N ARG A 345 30.37 -21.02 24.15
CA ARG A 345 31.47 -21.96 24.03
C ARG A 345 32.26 -22.08 25.33
N GLY A 346 32.38 -23.30 25.85
CA GLY A 346 33.14 -23.60 27.06
C GLY A 346 32.47 -23.17 28.37
N GLU A 347 31.22 -22.69 28.31
CA GLU A 347 30.43 -22.39 29.51
C GLU A 347 29.88 -23.68 30.15
N LYS A 348 29.44 -23.59 31.41
CA LYS A 348 28.65 -24.67 31.99
C LYS A 348 27.25 -24.62 31.39
N LEU A 349 26.58 -25.77 31.27
CA LEU A 349 25.27 -25.86 30.62
C LEU A 349 24.25 -24.81 31.11
N GLU A 350 24.14 -24.57 32.42
CA GLU A 350 23.22 -23.57 32.97
C GLU A 350 23.59 -22.14 32.52
N ASP A 351 24.87 -21.78 32.61
CA ASP A 351 25.38 -20.48 32.16
C ASP A 351 25.18 -20.32 30.65
N ALA A 352 25.48 -21.35 29.86
CA ALA A 352 25.29 -21.38 28.42
C ALA A 352 23.82 -21.16 28.01
N LEU A 353 22.87 -21.77 28.73
CA LEU A 353 21.44 -21.58 28.51
C LEU A 353 20.98 -20.16 28.86
N PHE A 354 21.55 -19.54 29.89
CA PHE A 354 21.30 -18.14 30.22
C PHE A 354 21.92 -17.18 29.20
N SER A 355 23.16 -17.42 28.79
CA SER A 355 23.86 -16.66 27.75
C SER A 355 23.09 -16.71 26.42
N LEU A 356 22.60 -17.90 26.02
CA LEU A 356 21.75 -18.03 24.84
C LEU A 356 20.41 -17.28 25.00
N ALA A 357 19.73 -17.43 26.14
CA ALA A 357 18.47 -16.72 26.42
C ALA A 357 18.61 -15.19 26.34
N LEU A 358 19.79 -14.67 26.67
CA LEU A 358 20.11 -13.23 26.72
C LEU A 358 20.93 -12.74 25.51
N SER A 359 21.24 -13.61 24.55
CA SER A 359 22.13 -13.32 23.40
C SER A 359 21.60 -12.29 22.41
N THR A 360 20.28 -12.08 22.36
CA THR A 360 19.62 -11.07 21.53
C THR A 360 18.40 -10.51 22.26
N ASN A 361 17.76 -9.48 21.70
CA ASN A 361 16.56 -8.85 22.24
C ASN A 361 15.37 -9.01 21.29
N PHE A 362 14.16 -8.79 21.81
CA PHE A 362 12.96 -8.64 20.99
C PHE A 362 13.10 -7.48 20.01
N THR A 363 12.25 -7.47 18.99
CA THR A 363 12.24 -6.39 17.99
C THR A 363 11.97 -5.03 18.65
N GLU A 364 12.93 -4.10 18.60
CA GLU A 364 12.73 -2.75 19.15
C GLU A 364 11.71 -1.97 18.30
N VAL A 365 10.52 -1.76 18.85
CA VAL A 365 9.39 -1.13 18.16
C VAL A 365 9.74 0.29 17.74
N SER A 366 10.45 1.01 18.61
CA SER A 366 10.91 2.38 18.39
C SER A 366 11.80 2.49 17.15
N GLN A 367 12.76 1.59 17.00
CA GLN A 367 13.71 1.57 15.89
C GLN A 367 13.03 1.12 14.60
N LEU A 368 12.22 0.06 14.66
CA LEU A 368 11.49 -0.45 13.50
C LEU A 368 10.52 0.59 12.94
N LYS A 369 9.81 1.30 13.82
CA LYS A 369 8.90 2.38 13.42
C LYS A 369 9.65 3.50 12.70
N LYS A 370 10.78 3.96 13.24
CA LYS A 370 11.63 4.97 12.59
C LYS A 370 12.14 4.51 11.22
N GLN A 371 12.54 3.25 11.08
CA GLN A 371 12.98 2.68 9.80
C GLN A 371 11.85 2.72 8.76
N ILE A 372 10.64 2.31 9.14
CA ILE A 372 9.49 2.31 8.23
C ILE A 372 9.05 3.75 7.91
N GLU A 373 9.05 4.67 8.88
CA GLU A 373 8.80 6.10 8.65
C GLU A 373 9.82 6.69 7.65
N GLN A 374 11.10 6.32 7.77
CA GLN A 374 12.14 6.74 6.84
C GLN A 374 11.88 6.18 5.44
N ILE A 375 11.51 4.90 5.30
CA ILE A 375 11.16 4.32 4.00
C ILE A 375 9.96 5.05 3.36
N VAL A 376 8.94 5.40 4.16
CA VAL A 376 7.77 6.15 3.68
C VAL A 376 8.17 7.57 3.27
N TYR A 377 9.10 8.21 3.98
CA TYR A 377 9.63 9.51 3.62
C TYR A 377 10.42 9.47 2.31
N ASP A 378 11.33 8.50 2.16
CA ASP A 378 12.17 8.33 0.97
C ASP A 378 11.34 7.87 -0.25
N PHE A 379 10.28 7.10 -0.01
CA PHE A 379 9.40 6.56 -1.04
C PHE A 379 7.91 6.83 -0.69
N PRO A 380 7.38 8.03 -0.98
CA PRO A 380 5.99 8.40 -0.62
C PRO A 380 4.90 7.52 -1.25
N VAL A 381 5.22 6.77 -2.30
CA VAL A 381 4.33 5.79 -2.93
C VAL A 381 4.28 4.44 -2.19
N PHE A 382 5.22 4.17 -1.27
CA PHE A 382 5.34 2.89 -0.58
C PHE A 382 4.08 2.49 0.21
N PRO A 383 3.39 3.39 0.94
CA PRO A 383 2.11 3.05 1.59
C PRO A 383 0.96 2.77 0.62
N LEU A 384 1.05 3.26 -0.62
CA LEU A 384 0.02 3.09 -1.65
C LEU A 384 0.13 1.75 -2.38
N ILE A 385 1.27 1.05 -2.22
CA ILE A 385 1.47 -0.29 -2.79
C ILE A 385 0.81 -1.31 -1.86
N LYS A 386 -0.33 -1.85 -2.28
CA LYS A 386 -1.01 -2.95 -1.57
C LYS A 386 -0.06 -4.13 -1.39
N LYS A 387 0.28 -4.43 -0.15
CA LYS A 387 1.12 -5.59 0.20
C LYS A 387 0.31 -6.84 0.50
N GLU A 388 0.85 -7.95 0.05
CA GLU A 388 0.31 -9.28 0.24
C GLU A 388 1.40 -10.16 0.84
N LYS A 389 1.10 -10.80 1.97
CA LYS A 389 1.92 -11.87 2.52
C LYS A 389 1.52 -13.17 1.84
N ILE A 390 2.49 -13.82 1.24
CA ILE A 390 2.33 -15.09 0.53
C ILE A 390 2.96 -16.19 1.39
N ASN A 391 2.27 -17.32 1.57
CA ASN A 391 2.82 -18.47 2.29
C ASN A 391 3.71 -19.34 1.39
N HIS A 392 4.25 -20.43 1.94
CA HIS A 392 5.08 -21.37 1.19
C HIS A 392 4.34 -21.89 -0.07
N THR A 393 3.03 -22.19 -0.02
CA THR A 393 2.26 -22.63 -1.21
C THR A 393 1.94 -21.54 -2.24
N GLY A 394 2.48 -20.32 -2.10
CA GLY A 394 2.23 -19.23 -3.03
C GLY A 394 0.85 -18.57 -2.86
N LYS A 395 0.09 -18.95 -1.82
CA LYS A 395 -1.22 -18.40 -1.47
C LYS A 395 -1.08 -17.12 -0.66
N VAL A 396 -1.86 -16.11 -1.00
CA VAL A 396 -1.99 -14.88 -0.18
C VAL A 396 -2.68 -15.24 1.14
N VAL A 397 -1.97 -15.10 2.26
CA VAL A 397 -2.46 -15.40 3.62
C VAL A 397 -2.75 -14.15 4.43
N ALA A 398 -2.18 -13.01 4.05
CA ALA A 398 -2.57 -11.72 4.57
C ALA A 398 -2.49 -10.66 3.48
N ARG A 399 -3.39 -9.69 3.53
CA ARG A 399 -3.40 -8.54 2.63
C ARG A 399 -3.60 -7.29 3.47
N GLN A 400 -2.82 -6.27 3.17
CA GLN A 400 -3.02 -4.94 3.71
C GLN A 400 -4.43 -4.47 3.34
N LYS A 401 -5.27 -4.22 4.35
CA LYS A 401 -6.61 -3.68 4.14
C LYS A 401 -6.43 -2.17 3.92
N VAL A 402 -6.90 -1.67 2.77
CA VAL A 402 -7.08 -0.25 2.40
C VAL A 402 -5.94 0.42 1.60
N GLU A 403 -6.32 1.31 0.66
CA GLU A 403 -5.46 2.33 0.04
C GLU A 403 -5.32 3.46 1.05
N ALA A 404 -4.15 3.68 1.63
CA ALA A 404 -3.94 4.66 2.69
C ALA A 404 -4.17 6.10 2.16
N THR A 405 -5.42 6.57 2.24
CA THR A 405 -5.82 7.93 1.85
C THR A 405 -6.20 8.76 3.09
N GLN A 406 -6.50 8.10 4.22
CA GLN A 406 -6.81 8.71 5.51
C GLN A 406 -5.75 8.37 6.57
N PHE A 407 -5.64 9.20 7.62
CA PHE A 407 -4.62 9.06 8.66
C PHE A 407 -4.69 7.72 9.43
N GLU A 408 -5.89 7.24 9.75
CA GLU A 408 -6.08 5.93 10.41
C GLU A 408 -5.68 4.75 9.51
N GLU A 409 -5.94 4.86 8.20
CA GLU A 409 -5.57 3.85 7.20
C GLU A 409 -4.05 3.77 7.03
N LEU A 410 -3.36 4.92 7.09
CA LEU A 410 -1.89 4.97 7.08
C LEU A 410 -1.29 4.30 8.31
N LYS A 411 -1.88 4.49 9.48
CA LYS A 411 -1.42 3.83 10.71
C LYS A 411 -1.55 2.30 10.63
N ALA A 412 -2.68 1.80 10.12
CA ALA A 412 -2.87 0.36 9.92
C ALA A 412 -1.93 -0.22 8.85
N ALA A 413 -1.65 0.54 7.79
CA ALA A 413 -0.67 0.20 6.77
C ALA A 413 0.75 0.06 7.34
N MET A 414 1.15 1.01 8.18
CA MET A 414 2.46 0.98 8.85
C MET A 414 2.56 -0.20 9.82
N GLU A 415 1.53 -0.46 10.62
CA GLU A 415 1.51 -1.59 11.54
C GLU A 415 1.61 -2.94 10.81
N PHE A 416 0.91 -3.09 9.67
CA PHE A 416 1.05 -4.26 8.81
C PHE A 416 2.51 -4.48 8.38
N GLU A 417 3.19 -3.41 7.98
CA GLU A 417 4.60 -3.47 7.55
C GLU A 417 5.54 -3.80 8.71
N MET A 418 5.27 -3.25 9.89
CA MET A 418 6.06 -3.52 11.09
C MET A 418 6.06 -5.02 11.40
N TYR A 419 4.89 -5.66 11.49
CA TYR A 419 4.82 -7.11 11.75
C TYR A 419 5.40 -7.96 10.62
N HIS A 420 5.22 -7.53 9.36
CA HIS A 420 5.80 -8.24 8.21
C HIS A 420 7.34 -8.22 8.26
N THR A 421 7.94 -7.06 8.51
CA THR A 421 9.40 -6.89 8.61
C THR A 421 9.96 -7.60 9.85
N SER A 422 9.26 -7.52 10.98
CA SER A 422 9.66 -8.21 12.21
C SER A 422 9.73 -9.73 12.02
N ALA A 423 8.77 -10.35 11.31
CA ALA A 423 8.82 -11.79 11.02
C ALA A 423 10.09 -12.21 10.24
N SER A 424 10.59 -11.34 9.35
CA SER A 424 11.87 -11.55 8.66
C SER A 424 13.06 -11.43 9.62
N TYR A 425 13.07 -10.42 10.49
CA TYR A 425 14.11 -10.25 11.51
C TYR A 425 14.16 -11.45 12.46
N GLN A 426 13.02 -11.95 12.93
CA GLN A 426 12.92 -13.16 13.76
C GLN A 426 13.55 -14.38 13.07
N SER A 427 13.27 -14.56 11.78
CA SER A 427 13.84 -15.67 10.98
C SER A 427 15.36 -15.55 10.80
N ILE A 428 15.88 -14.33 10.66
CA ILE A 428 17.33 -14.07 10.56
C ILE A 428 18.01 -14.29 11.92
N GLN A 429 17.43 -13.76 13.00
CA GLN A 429 17.95 -13.95 14.36
C GLN A 429 18.05 -15.45 14.72
N ALA A 430 17.04 -16.24 14.33
CA ALA A 430 17.08 -17.69 14.51
C ALA A 430 18.29 -18.33 13.83
N GLN A 431 18.46 -18.09 12.52
CA GLN A 431 19.53 -18.71 11.73
C GLN A 431 20.94 -18.23 12.11
N VAL A 432 21.08 -16.93 12.43
CA VAL A 432 22.39 -16.29 12.57
C VAL A 432 22.89 -16.32 14.02
N LEU A 433 21.98 -16.26 15.00
CA LEU A 433 22.34 -16.15 16.41
C LEU A 433 21.91 -17.36 17.24
N ILE A 434 20.65 -17.76 17.12
CA ILE A 434 20.07 -18.75 18.04
C ILE A 434 20.53 -20.16 17.71
N ASP A 435 20.39 -20.59 16.45
CA ASP A 435 20.72 -21.96 16.04
C ASP A 435 22.21 -22.28 16.18
N PRO A 436 23.17 -21.41 15.78
CA PRO A 436 24.58 -21.70 15.97
C PRO A 436 24.98 -21.87 17.44
N ALA A 437 24.41 -21.06 18.34
CA ALA A 437 24.64 -21.19 19.78
C ALA A 437 23.98 -22.46 20.35
N ARG A 438 22.75 -22.76 19.94
CA ARG A 438 22.04 -23.99 20.31
C ARG A 438 22.80 -25.25 19.89
N GLU A 439 23.32 -25.26 18.66
CA GLU A 439 24.16 -26.34 18.14
C GLU A 439 25.46 -26.47 18.95
N GLN A 440 26.13 -25.35 19.26
CA GLN A 440 27.33 -25.36 20.10
C GLN A 440 27.08 -25.98 21.49
N ILE A 441 25.96 -25.65 22.13
CA ILE A 441 25.56 -26.25 23.42
C ILE A 441 25.40 -27.78 23.29
N ASN A 442 24.74 -28.26 22.24
CA ASN A 442 24.56 -29.70 22.03
C ASN A 442 25.86 -30.42 21.66
N LEU A 443 26.82 -29.70 21.06
CA LEU A 443 28.16 -30.26 20.78
C LEU A 443 28.98 -30.46 22.06
N GLU A 444 28.81 -29.58 23.06
CA GLU A 444 29.62 -29.59 24.30
C GLU A 444 28.97 -30.34 25.46
N HIS A 445 27.64 -30.50 25.46
CA HIS A 445 26.90 -31.02 26.60
C HIS A 445 25.98 -32.19 26.23
N SER A 446 25.97 -33.22 27.07
CA SER A 446 24.96 -34.29 27.02
C SER A 446 23.71 -33.86 27.79
N VAL A 447 22.88 -33.04 27.15
CA VAL A 447 21.72 -32.43 27.79
C VAL A 447 20.60 -33.45 28.00
N GLN A 448 19.98 -33.40 29.18
CA GLN A 448 18.83 -34.21 29.57
C GLN A 448 17.65 -33.32 29.95
N LEU A 449 16.43 -33.85 29.85
CA LEU A 449 15.21 -33.13 30.24
C LEU A 449 15.27 -32.59 31.68
N LYS A 450 15.94 -33.31 32.59
CA LYS A 450 16.05 -32.90 34.00
C LYS A 450 16.84 -31.59 34.18
N ASP A 451 17.72 -31.27 33.23
CA ASP A 451 18.60 -30.09 33.31
C ASP A 451 17.82 -28.79 33.10
N PHE A 452 16.57 -28.86 32.63
CA PHE A 452 15.67 -27.72 32.51
C PHE A 452 14.84 -27.45 33.78
N PHE A 453 14.76 -28.39 34.73
CA PHE A 453 14.00 -28.18 35.96
C PHE A 453 14.47 -26.98 36.80
N PRO A 454 15.78 -26.68 36.92
CA PRO A 454 16.25 -25.48 37.61
C PRO A 454 15.67 -24.18 37.02
N ILE A 455 15.48 -24.12 35.69
CA ILE A 455 14.96 -22.95 34.98
C ILE A 455 13.45 -22.80 35.19
N VAL A 456 12.69 -23.90 35.11
CA VAL A 456 11.21 -23.86 35.13
C VAL A 456 10.60 -24.02 36.52
N SER A 457 11.41 -24.40 37.51
CA SER A 457 10.95 -24.54 38.90
C SER A 457 10.96 -23.20 39.62
N ASN A 458 9.90 -22.92 40.38
CA ASN A 458 9.74 -21.66 41.12
C ASN A 458 9.88 -20.41 40.21
N ASN A 459 9.44 -20.56 38.97
CA ASN A 459 9.56 -19.54 37.94
C ASN A 459 8.28 -18.66 37.89
N PRO A 460 8.40 -17.32 37.88
CA PRO A 460 7.25 -16.43 37.78
C PRO A 460 6.40 -16.60 36.51
N PHE A 461 7.04 -16.90 35.38
CA PHE A 461 6.39 -17.11 34.09
C PHE A 461 5.72 -18.50 34.01
N VAL A 462 6.33 -19.54 34.57
CA VAL A 462 5.83 -20.93 34.46
C VAL A 462 4.78 -21.25 35.54
N PRO A 463 3.55 -21.64 35.17
CA PRO A 463 2.55 -22.05 36.16
C PRO A 463 2.98 -23.31 36.94
N PRO A 464 2.68 -23.41 38.26
CA PRO A 464 3.21 -24.47 39.12
C PRO A 464 2.95 -25.91 38.65
N LYS A 465 1.80 -26.15 37.99
CA LYS A 465 1.38 -27.47 37.48
C LYS A 465 1.83 -27.74 36.03
N ARG A 466 2.67 -26.88 35.44
CA ARG A 466 3.09 -26.96 34.03
C ARG A 466 4.60 -27.16 33.83
N LYS A 467 5.38 -27.24 34.91
CA LYS A 467 6.85 -27.36 34.89
C LYS A 467 7.37 -28.44 33.93
N TYR A 468 6.80 -29.65 33.99
CA TYR A 468 7.21 -30.76 33.11
C TYR A 468 6.97 -30.47 31.63
N LEU A 469 5.85 -29.82 31.27
CA LEU A 469 5.55 -29.49 29.88
C LEU A 469 6.52 -28.45 29.34
N PHE A 470 6.84 -27.41 30.13
CA PHE A 470 7.88 -26.44 29.78
C PHE A 470 9.24 -27.11 29.63
N ALA A 471 9.69 -27.90 30.61
CA ALA A 471 10.97 -28.62 30.52
C ALA A 471 11.03 -29.54 29.30
N LYS A 472 9.96 -30.27 28.99
CA LYS A 472 9.87 -31.16 27.83
C LYS A 472 9.95 -30.38 26.51
N GLY A 473 9.22 -29.28 26.39
CA GLY A 473 9.24 -28.45 25.19
C GLY A 473 10.59 -27.76 24.99
N LEU A 474 11.18 -27.20 26.06
CA LEU A 474 12.50 -26.59 26.01
C LEU A 474 13.60 -27.59 25.64
N TYR A 475 13.56 -28.80 26.22
CA TYR A 475 14.48 -29.87 25.87
C TYR A 475 14.34 -30.32 24.41
N ALA A 476 13.10 -30.50 23.93
CA ALA A 476 12.83 -30.89 22.56
C ALA A 476 13.38 -29.83 21.57
N GLY A 477 13.11 -28.54 21.82
CA GLY A 477 13.62 -27.49 20.95
C GLY A 477 15.14 -27.34 21.00
N LEU A 478 15.78 -27.51 22.18
CA LEU A 478 17.24 -27.49 22.27
C LEU A 478 17.84 -28.57 21.37
N THR A 479 17.30 -29.80 21.43
CA THR A 479 17.77 -30.95 20.66
C THR A 479 17.31 -30.97 19.19
N GLY A 480 16.54 -29.96 18.75
CA GLY A 480 16.08 -29.82 17.37
C GLY A 480 14.76 -30.55 17.04
N ASP A 481 14.11 -31.19 18.01
CA ASP A 481 12.76 -31.73 17.86
C ASP A 481 11.71 -30.60 17.94
N PHE A 482 11.65 -29.81 16.87
CA PHE A 482 10.72 -28.70 16.76
C PHE A 482 9.26 -29.14 16.57
N TYR A 483 9.02 -30.38 16.12
CA TYR A 483 7.68 -30.96 16.11
C TYR A 483 7.14 -31.05 17.55
N THR A 484 7.86 -31.71 18.45
CA THR A 484 7.45 -31.83 19.85
C THR A 484 7.49 -30.47 20.55
N SER A 485 8.54 -29.68 20.32
CA SER A 485 8.70 -28.35 20.95
C SER A 485 7.50 -27.44 20.65
N THR A 486 7.17 -27.23 19.37
CA THR A 486 6.12 -26.30 18.95
C THR A 486 4.73 -26.71 19.45
N HIS A 487 4.39 -28.00 19.34
CA HIS A 487 3.09 -28.51 19.81
C HIS A 487 2.92 -28.41 21.34
N ILE A 488 4.02 -28.45 22.10
CA ILE A 488 3.97 -28.31 23.56
C ILE A 488 4.02 -26.85 24.00
N LEU A 489 4.94 -26.07 23.43
CA LEU A 489 5.27 -24.73 23.92
C LEU A 489 4.21 -23.69 23.54
N ILE A 490 3.61 -23.72 22.35
CA ILE A 490 2.57 -22.73 21.99
C ILE A 490 1.40 -22.73 23.00
N PRO A 491 0.77 -23.88 23.32
CA PRO A 491 -0.28 -23.91 24.34
C PRO A 491 0.22 -23.52 25.75
N GLN A 492 1.48 -23.81 26.06
CA GLN A 492 2.10 -23.48 27.35
C GLN A 492 2.33 -21.97 27.50
N ILE A 493 2.77 -21.29 26.44
CA ILE A 493 2.91 -19.82 26.40
C ILE A 493 1.53 -19.18 26.58
N GLU A 494 0.51 -19.63 25.84
CA GLU A 494 -0.87 -19.13 25.98
C GLU A 494 -1.37 -19.31 27.43
N ASN A 495 -1.10 -20.47 28.06
CA ASN A 495 -1.48 -20.71 29.44
C ASN A 495 -0.69 -19.85 30.46
N ALA A 496 0.62 -19.64 30.23
CA ALA A 496 1.46 -18.79 31.08
C ALA A 496 0.99 -17.33 31.07
N ILE A 497 0.66 -16.80 29.90
CA ILE A 497 0.14 -15.42 29.76
C ILE A 497 -1.18 -15.26 30.52
N ARG A 498 -2.11 -16.22 30.41
CA ARG A 498 -3.36 -16.23 31.22
C ARG A 498 -3.06 -16.24 32.72
N TYR A 499 -2.10 -17.05 33.14
CA TYR A 499 -1.71 -17.17 34.54
C TYR A 499 -1.13 -15.86 35.10
N LEU A 500 -0.32 -15.15 34.32
CA LEU A 500 0.22 -13.84 34.70
C LEU A 500 -0.87 -12.78 34.84
N LEU A 501 -1.81 -12.72 33.89
CA LEU A 501 -2.96 -11.82 33.98
C LEU A 501 -3.80 -12.10 35.23
N TRP A 502 -4.11 -13.37 35.48
CA TRP A 502 -4.83 -13.77 36.69
C TRP A 502 -4.10 -13.35 37.97
N LYS A 503 -2.77 -13.49 38.01
CA LYS A 503 -1.95 -13.04 39.14
C LYS A 503 -1.98 -11.53 39.38
N GLN A 504 -2.18 -10.74 38.33
CA GLN A 504 -2.35 -9.28 38.42
C GLN A 504 -3.80 -8.86 38.76
N GLY A 505 -4.70 -9.83 38.99
CA GLY A 505 -6.10 -9.55 39.32
C GLY A 505 -7.00 -9.30 38.11
N ALA A 506 -6.47 -9.40 36.89
CA ALA A 506 -7.26 -9.30 35.67
C ALA A 506 -7.96 -10.64 35.35
N LEU A 507 -9.22 -10.60 34.92
CA LEU A 507 -9.97 -11.78 34.54
C LEU A 507 -9.77 -12.11 33.05
N PRO A 508 -9.15 -13.24 32.68
CA PRO A 508 -8.94 -13.62 31.27
C PRO A 508 -10.21 -14.22 30.63
N SER A 509 -11.40 -13.82 31.08
CA SER A 509 -12.68 -14.37 30.63
C SER A 509 -13.78 -13.31 30.62
N SER A 510 -14.79 -13.50 29.75
CA SER A 510 -16.05 -12.73 29.85
C SER A 510 -17.05 -13.46 30.73
N TYR A 511 -17.90 -12.67 31.37
CA TYR A 511 -19.12 -13.15 31.99
C TYR A 511 -20.29 -12.75 31.09
N GLU A 512 -20.94 -13.73 30.46
CA GLU A 512 -22.17 -13.48 29.68
C GLU A 512 -23.41 -13.55 30.58
N ASP A 513 -24.50 -12.88 30.18
CA ASP A 513 -25.77 -12.68 30.94
C ASP A 513 -26.50 -13.98 31.40
N LYS A 514 -25.93 -15.17 31.17
CA LYS A 514 -26.47 -16.47 31.56
C LYS A 514 -25.57 -17.28 32.50
N GLY A 515 -24.57 -16.65 33.12
CA GLY A 515 -23.64 -17.33 34.03
C GLY A 515 -22.62 -18.22 33.33
N ILE A 516 -22.41 -18.04 32.02
CA ILE A 516 -21.39 -18.75 31.24
C ILE A 516 -20.12 -17.89 31.22
N GLN A 517 -19.01 -18.49 31.68
CA GLN A 517 -17.69 -17.88 31.61
C GLN A 517 -16.94 -18.44 30.39
N ASN A 518 -16.67 -17.56 29.42
CA ASN A 518 -15.88 -17.91 28.23
C ASN A 518 -14.48 -17.33 28.37
N GLU A 519 -13.48 -18.20 28.33
CA GLU A 519 -12.07 -17.80 28.29
C GLU A 519 -11.79 -16.99 27.01
N TYR A 520 -11.13 -15.83 27.15
CA TYR A 520 -10.67 -15.05 26.00
C TYR A 520 -9.65 -15.82 25.20
N ASN A 521 -9.65 -15.72 23.88
CA ASN A 521 -8.58 -16.31 23.06
C ASN A 521 -7.28 -15.49 23.16
N LEU A 522 -6.15 -16.08 22.74
CA LEU A 522 -4.85 -15.40 22.79
C LEU A 522 -4.82 -14.09 21.98
N ASN A 523 -5.51 -14.05 20.82
CA ASN A 523 -5.64 -12.85 20.00
C ASN A 523 -6.21 -11.67 20.80
N LYS A 524 -7.18 -11.93 21.69
CA LYS A 524 -7.76 -10.88 22.55
C LYS A 524 -6.86 -10.57 23.75
N ILE A 525 -6.31 -11.60 24.39
CA ILE A 525 -5.50 -11.48 25.61
C ILE A 525 -4.29 -10.57 25.40
N LEU A 526 -3.55 -10.73 24.30
CA LEU A 526 -2.34 -9.95 24.03
C LEU A 526 -2.60 -8.45 23.79
N TYR A 527 -3.85 -8.04 23.60
CA TYR A 527 -4.27 -6.65 23.37
C TYR A 527 -4.97 -6.01 24.57
N LEU A 528 -5.12 -6.73 25.69
CA LEU A 528 -5.65 -6.16 26.92
C LEU A 528 -4.67 -5.10 27.48
N PRO A 529 -5.15 -3.95 27.97
CA PRO A 529 -4.28 -2.91 28.52
C PRO A 529 -3.45 -3.39 29.71
N GLU A 530 -3.99 -4.31 30.52
CA GLU A 530 -3.31 -4.92 31.68
C GLU A 530 -2.06 -5.72 31.29
N MET A 531 -1.90 -6.07 30.01
CA MET A 531 -0.68 -6.72 29.53
C MET A 531 0.54 -5.80 29.59
N ALA A 532 0.34 -4.48 29.51
CA ALA A 532 1.43 -3.50 29.59
C ALA A 532 2.08 -3.45 30.98
N ASP A 533 1.39 -3.94 32.02
CA ASP A 533 1.93 -4.08 33.37
C ASP A 533 2.76 -5.36 33.55
N ILE A 534 2.69 -6.28 32.59
CA ILE A 534 3.36 -7.59 32.62
C ILE A 534 4.58 -7.61 31.69
N PHE A 535 4.42 -7.08 30.47
CA PHE A 535 5.45 -7.08 29.43
C PHE A 535 5.63 -5.67 28.88
N ASP A 536 6.89 -5.32 28.59
CA ASP A 536 7.21 -4.10 27.87
C ASP A 536 6.69 -4.11 26.42
N GLU A 537 6.72 -2.94 25.78
CA GLU A 537 6.20 -2.74 24.42
C GLU A 537 6.84 -3.67 23.39
N ASP A 538 8.16 -3.88 23.46
CA ASP A 538 8.91 -4.69 22.50
C ASP A 538 8.55 -6.18 22.66
N THR A 539 8.48 -6.66 23.90
CA THR A 539 8.04 -8.03 24.21
C THR A 539 6.61 -8.28 23.73
N LEU A 540 5.67 -7.35 23.96
CA LEU A 540 4.28 -7.50 23.52
C LEU A 540 4.16 -7.48 22.00
N PHE A 541 4.85 -6.56 21.34
CA PHE A 541 4.87 -6.47 19.88
C PHE A 541 5.41 -7.75 19.25
N ASP A 542 6.51 -8.28 19.78
CA ASP A 542 7.13 -9.49 19.25
C ASP A 542 6.23 -10.72 19.44
N LEU A 543 5.62 -10.89 20.63
CA LEU A 543 4.65 -11.96 20.90
C LEU A 543 3.40 -11.86 20.00
N ARG A 544 2.90 -10.65 19.75
CA ARG A 544 1.77 -10.42 18.83
C ARG A 544 2.13 -10.86 17.42
N GLY A 545 3.26 -10.36 16.90
CA GLY A 545 3.79 -10.71 15.59
C GLY A 545 4.03 -12.21 15.43
N LEU A 546 4.61 -12.86 16.43
CA LEU A 546 4.97 -14.27 16.38
C LEU A 546 3.76 -15.20 16.46
N LEU A 547 2.82 -14.94 17.38
CA LEU A 547 1.77 -15.89 17.73
C LEU A 547 0.44 -15.63 17.00
N VAL A 548 0.00 -14.37 16.86
CA VAL A 548 -1.41 -14.05 16.55
C VAL A 548 -1.63 -13.18 15.31
N GLU A 549 -0.68 -12.32 14.96
CA GLU A 549 -0.87 -11.36 13.88
C GLU A 549 -0.74 -11.99 12.50
N ASN A 550 -1.73 -11.74 11.63
CA ASN A 550 -1.76 -12.29 10.27
C ASN A 550 -0.65 -11.73 9.37
N SER A 551 -0.27 -10.47 9.57
CA SER A 551 0.90 -9.85 8.93
C SER A 551 2.21 -10.44 9.47
N GLY A 552 2.23 -10.84 10.74
CA GLY A 552 3.29 -11.59 11.40
C GLY A 552 3.25 -13.10 11.10
N SER A 553 3.94 -13.89 11.90
CA SER A 553 4.12 -15.34 11.68
C SER A 553 2.87 -16.16 11.99
N ASN A 554 1.98 -15.63 12.84
CA ASN A 554 0.69 -16.22 13.20
C ASN A 554 0.77 -17.70 13.63
N LEU A 555 1.85 -18.08 14.33
CA LEU A 555 2.19 -19.49 14.57
C LEU A 555 1.11 -20.21 15.38
N ARG A 556 0.48 -19.53 16.33
CA ARG A 556 -0.55 -20.15 17.18
C ARG A 556 -1.76 -20.58 16.36
N ASN A 557 -2.25 -19.72 15.46
CA ASN A 557 -3.41 -20.07 14.64
C ASN A 557 -3.04 -21.07 13.54
N ARG A 558 -1.86 -20.93 12.92
CA ARG A 558 -1.38 -21.90 11.91
C ARG A 558 -1.24 -23.30 12.50
N MET A 559 -0.62 -23.43 13.68
CA MET A 559 -0.48 -24.72 14.36
C MET A 559 -1.85 -25.29 14.74
N ALA A 560 -2.70 -24.50 15.40
CA ALA A 560 -4.01 -24.97 15.88
C ALA A 560 -4.98 -25.40 14.75
N HIS A 561 -4.83 -24.83 13.55
CA HIS A 561 -5.63 -25.17 12.38
C HIS A 561 -4.98 -26.21 11.44
N GLY A 562 -3.83 -26.78 11.81
CA GLY A 562 -3.13 -27.77 10.98
C GLY A 562 -2.60 -27.21 9.65
N LEU A 563 -2.20 -25.93 9.64
CA LEU A 563 -1.69 -25.22 8.47
C LEU A 563 -0.15 -25.22 8.39
N LEU A 564 0.53 -25.93 9.30
CA LEU A 564 1.96 -26.14 9.27
C LEU A 564 2.26 -27.49 8.60
N ASP A 565 3.18 -27.50 7.64
CA ASP A 565 3.73 -28.72 7.03
C ASP A 565 5.12 -29.06 7.59
N ASP A 566 5.72 -30.16 7.10
CA ASP A 566 7.03 -30.63 7.56
C ASP A 566 8.15 -29.58 7.33
N GLU A 567 8.07 -28.80 6.24
CA GLU A 567 9.02 -27.71 5.96
C GLU A 567 8.86 -26.57 6.97
N ASP A 568 7.62 -26.22 7.31
CA ASP A 568 7.34 -25.19 8.32
C ASP A 568 7.89 -25.57 9.71
N PHE A 569 7.80 -26.85 10.11
CA PHE A 569 8.36 -27.32 11.39
C PHE A 569 9.89 -27.27 11.44
N LEU A 570 10.54 -27.33 10.27
CA LEU A 570 12.00 -27.18 10.13
C LEU A 570 12.42 -25.72 9.86
N SER A 571 11.46 -24.79 9.84
CA SER A 571 11.76 -23.38 9.59
C SER A 571 12.44 -22.71 10.80
N PRO A 572 13.29 -21.69 10.57
CA PRO A 572 13.95 -20.94 11.65
C PRO A 572 12.99 -20.31 12.66
N LEU A 573 11.73 -20.05 12.25
CA LEU A 573 10.71 -19.49 13.14
C LEU A 573 10.40 -20.41 14.33
N MET A 574 10.54 -21.73 14.20
CA MET A 574 10.34 -22.66 15.31
C MET A 574 11.47 -22.57 16.34
N SER A 575 12.70 -22.36 15.87
CA SER A 575 13.86 -22.08 16.73
C SER A 575 13.70 -20.73 17.44
N TYR A 576 13.20 -19.72 16.73
CA TYR A 576 12.87 -18.43 17.34
C TYR A 576 11.82 -18.56 18.45
N LEU A 577 10.69 -19.22 18.18
CA LEU A 577 9.63 -19.46 19.16
C LEU A 577 10.15 -20.19 20.41
N TRP A 578 10.99 -21.21 20.20
CA TRP A 578 11.64 -21.92 21.28
C TRP A 578 12.54 -20.98 22.11
N TRP A 579 13.36 -20.16 21.45
CA TRP A 579 14.22 -19.19 22.13
C TRP A 579 13.43 -18.14 22.90
N VAL A 580 12.34 -17.61 22.34
CA VAL A 580 11.42 -16.69 23.06
C VAL A 580 10.94 -17.33 24.36
N THR A 581 10.57 -18.62 24.30
CA THR A 581 10.12 -19.37 25.48
C THR A 581 11.24 -19.55 26.49
N LEU A 582 12.45 -19.89 26.03
CA LEU A 582 13.64 -20.00 26.88
C LEU A 582 13.92 -18.68 27.57
N ARG A 583 13.93 -17.56 26.83
CA ARG A 583 14.13 -16.22 27.35
C ARG A 583 13.12 -15.84 28.42
N LEU A 584 11.83 -16.04 28.16
CA LEU A 584 10.76 -15.75 29.12
C LEU A 584 10.90 -16.58 30.41
N CYS A 585 11.44 -17.79 30.32
CA CYS A 585 11.75 -18.60 31.50
C CYS A 585 13.03 -18.12 32.22
N CYS A 586 14.10 -17.82 31.49
CA CYS A 586 15.40 -17.48 32.09
C CYS A 586 15.44 -16.07 32.68
N LEU A 587 14.79 -15.09 32.06
CA LEU A 587 14.91 -13.67 32.42
C LEU A 587 14.55 -13.39 33.90
N PRO A 588 13.43 -13.89 34.45
CA PRO A 588 13.12 -13.69 35.87
C PRO A 588 14.11 -14.37 36.82
N VAL A 589 14.68 -15.51 36.42
CA VAL A 589 15.66 -16.26 37.22
C VAL A 589 16.97 -15.48 37.32
N VAL A 590 17.46 -14.96 36.19
CA VAL A 590 18.69 -14.15 36.15
C VAL A 590 18.53 -12.86 36.95
N ILE A 591 17.39 -12.16 36.82
CA ILE A 591 17.09 -10.97 37.62
C ILE A 591 17.14 -11.29 39.12
N TYR A 592 16.46 -12.37 39.54
CA TYR A 592 16.45 -12.78 40.94
C TYR A 592 17.85 -13.14 41.47
N GLN A 593 18.63 -13.92 40.72
CA GLN A 593 19.99 -14.29 41.10
C GLN A 593 20.90 -13.06 41.25
N HIS A 594 20.77 -12.07 40.36
CA HIS A 594 21.54 -10.84 40.41
C HIS A 594 21.17 -9.96 41.61
N GLU A 595 19.87 -9.84 41.93
CA GLU A 595 19.39 -9.13 43.12
C GLU A 595 19.85 -9.79 44.44
N GLU A 596 19.75 -11.12 44.54
CA GLU A 596 20.28 -11.90 45.66
C GLU A 596 21.80 -11.71 45.83
N GLY A 597 22.54 -11.71 44.73
CA GLY A 597 23.99 -11.46 44.72
C GLY A 597 24.35 -10.05 45.23
N ARG A 598 23.57 -9.04 44.86
CA ARG A 598 23.73 -7.67 45.38
C ARG A 598 23.46 -7.60 46.89
N ARG A 599 22.35 -8.19 47.35
CA ARG A 599 21.99 -8.24 48.78
C ARG A 599 23.06 -8.92 49.62
N LYS A 600 23.62 -10.04 49.14
CA LYS A 600 24.72 -10.75 49.82
C LYS A 600 26.00 -9.92 49.88
N LYS A 601 26.37 -9.24 48.79
CA LYS A 601 27.53 -8.32 48.78
C LYS A 601 27.34 -7.14 49.75
N GLU A 602 26.14 -6.59 49.85
CA GLU A 602 25.81 -5.55 50.83
C GLU A 602 25.85 -6.06 52.28
N GLN A 603 25.35 -7.27 52.55
CA GLN A 603 25.46 -7.90 53.87
C GLN A 603 26.92 -8.16 54.27
N VAL A 604 27.76 -8.63 53.34
CA VAL A 604 29.20 -8.81 53.60
C VAL A 604 29.90 -7.47 53.83
N ARG A 605 29.55 -6.42 53.06
CA ARG A 605 30.08 -5.06 53.30
C ARG A 605 29.67 -4.50 54.65
N ARG A 606 28.41 -4.72 55.08
CA ARG A 606 27.91 -4.32 56.41
C ARG A 606 28.63 -5.07 57.53
N LYS A 607 28.73 -6.39 57.46
CA LYS A 607 29.50 -7.19 58.45
C LYS A 607 30.96 -6.76 58.55
N ARG A 608 31.61 -6.47 57.44
CA ARG A 608 33.00 -6.02 57.41
C ARG A 608 33.18 -4.60 57.97
N ALA A 609 32.18 -3.74 57.83
CA ALA A 609 32.17 -2.42 58.47
C ALA A 609 31.95 -2.54 59.99
N GLU A 610 31.05 -3.41 60.43
CA GLU A 610 30.82 -3.71 61.86
C GLU A 610 32.06 -4.34 62.53
N GLU A 611 32.80 -5.20 61.81
CA GLU A 611 34.08 -5.76 62.29
C GLU A 611 35.20 -4.70 62.36
N LEU A 612 35.20 -3.70 61.49
CA LEU A 612 36.18 -2.59 61.52
C LEU A 612 35.87 -1.58 62.63
N ASP A 613 34.59 -1.31 62.89
CA ASP A 613 34.15 -0.48 64.03
C ASP A 613 34.38 -1.20 65.38
N GLY A 614 34.23 -2.52 65.43
CA GLY A 614 34.53 -3.33 66.63
C GLY A 614 36.03 -3.44 66.99
N VAL A 615 36.93 -3.18 66.04
CA VAL A 615 38.40 -3.13 66.27
C VAL A 615 38.85 -1.74 66.77
N SER A 616 38.03 -0.70 66.58
CA SER A 616 38.28 0.64 67.16
C SER A 616 38.13 0.64 68.69
N ASP A 617 37.21 -0.17 69.24
CA ASP A 617 36.92 -0.21 70.69
C ASP A 617 37.92 -1.03 71.52
N PHE A 618 38.80 -1.82 70.89
CA PHE A 618 39.82 -2.60 71.59
C PHE A 618 41.17 -1.88 71.81
N ASN A 619 41.32 -0.65 71.30
CA ASN A 619 42.53 0.18 71.51
C ASN A 619 42.34 1.30 72.58
N GLN A 620 41.29 1.22 73.42
CA GLN A 620 41.05 2.16 74.53
C GLN A 620 40.87 1.51 75.92
N LEU A 621 41.40 0.31 76.13
CA LEU A 621 41.63 -0.29 77.46
C LEU A 621 43.12 -0.60 77.61
#